data_AF-A0A7J6V6N0-F1
#
_entry.id   AF-A0A7J6V6N0-F1
#
_cell.length_a   1.000
_cell.length_b   1.000
_cell.length_c   1.000
_cell.angle_alpha   90.00
_cell.angle_beta   90.00
_cell.angle_gamma   90.00
#
_symmetry.space_group_name_H-M   'P 1'
#
loop_
_entity.id
_entity.type
_entity.pdbx_description
1 polymer ?
#
loop_
_entity_poly.entity_id
_entity_poly.type
_entity_poly.pdbx_seq_one_letter_code
_entity_poly.pdbx_strand_id
1 'polypeptide(L)'
;MRMHRVVKRSYDKELDTFRHHILIVVCFGVALFINEKFTLQEVVWAFSIYLEAVAILPQLVMLQRSGNVDNLTGQYVFLLGGYRAFYILNWIYRYFVEPRFGRWISVISGLLQTGLYVDFFYYYFLSWKNNAKLQLPA
;
A
#
# COMPACT_ATOMS: atom_id res chain seq x y z
N MET A 1 -4.28 -4.59 18.22
CA MET A 1 -5.13 -3.38 18.33
C MET A 1 -6.63 -3.67 18.51
N ARG A 2 -7.25 -4.60 17.76
CA ARG A 2 -8.70 -4.93 17.88
C ARG A 2 -9.18 -5.42 19.26
N MET A 3 -8.28 -5.93 20.10
CA MET A 3 -8.60 -6.41 21.45
C MET A 3 -8.51 -5.32 22.53
N HIS A 4 -8.02 -4.11 22.18
CA HIS A 4 -7.91 -3.02 23.13
C HIS A 4 -9.30 -2.41 23.43
N ARG A 5 -9.67 -2.33 24.70
CA ARG A 5 -11.04 -1.99 25.16
C ARG A 5 -11.55 -0.66 24.59
N VAL A 6 -10.68 0.34 24.49
CA VAL A 6 -11.02 1.68 23.98
C VAL A 6 -11.19 1.67 22.46
N VAL A 7 -10.29 1.02 21.73
CA VAL A 7 -10.29 0.96 20.25
C VAL A 7 -11.45 0.12 19.75
N LYS A 8 -11.84 -0.93 20.48
CA LYS A 8 -12.98 -1.78 20.13
C LYS A 8 -14.32 -1.03 20.13
N ARG A 9 -14.45 0.04 20.92
CA ARG A 9 -15.69 0.84 21.03
C ARG A 9 -15.89 1.81 19.87
N SER A 10 -14.83 2.35 19.32
CA SER A 10 -14.85 3.28 18.18
C SER A 10 -14.57 2.60 16.83
N TYR A 11 -14.32 1.28 16.83
CA TYR A 11 -14.03 0.51 15.63
C TYR A 11 -15.32 0.11 14.92
N ASP A 12 -15.48 0.58 13.69
CA ASP A 12 -16.58 0.20 12.82
C ASP A 12 -16.23 -1.06 12.02
N LYS A 13 -16.85 -2.18 12.41
CA LYS A 13 -16.62 -3.48 11.79
C LYS A 13 -17.35 -3.64 10.46
N GLU A 14 -18.38 -2.84 10.19
CA GLU A 14 -19.14 -2.91 8.93
C GLU A 14 -18.37 -2.29 7.77
N LEU A 15 -17.50 -1.32 8.05
CA LEU A 15 -16.64 -0.69 7.04
C LEU A 15 -15.40 -1.53 6.68
N ASP A 16 -14.87 -2.31 7.63
CA ASP A 16 -13.65 -3.12 7.47
C ASP A 16 -13.97 -4.60 7.11
N THR A 17 -14.66 -4.81 5.98
CA THR A 17 -14.98 -6.16 5.48
C THR A 17 -13.88 -6.76 4.59
N PHE A 18 -12.73 -6.10 4.47
CA PHE A 18 -11.71 -6.52 3.53
C PHE A 18 -11.07 -7.85 3.98
N ARG A 19 -11.06 -8.84 3.08
CA ARG A 19 -10.54 -10.19 3.33
C ARG A 19 -9.01 -10.22 3.22
N HIS A 20 -8.33 -9.57 4.16
CA HIS A 20 -6.87 -9.45 4.19
C HIS A 20 -6.12 -10.79 4.23
N HIS A 21 -6.75 -11.87 4.71
CA HIS A 21 -6.18 -13.22 4.65
C HIS A 21 -5.94 -13.69 3.21
N ILE A 22 -6.81 -13.31 2.25
CA ILE A 22 -6.63 -13.67 0.84
C ILE A 22 -5.39 -12.98 0.29
N LEU A 23 -5.19 -11.69 0.59
CA LEU A 23 -3.97 -10.98 0.19
C LEU A 23 -2.71 -11.66 0.72
N ILE A 24 -2.70 -12.05 2.00
CA ILE A 24 -1.54 -12.71 2.61
C ILE A 24 -1.23 -14.03 1.88
N VAL A 25 -2.24 -14.87 1.64
CA VAL A 25 -2.07 -16.15 0.96
C VAL A 25 -1.60 -15.96 -0.48
N VAL A 26 -2.17 -14.99 -1.20
CA VAL A 26 -1.77 -14.67 -2.59
C VAL A 26 -0.33 -14.17 -2.62
N CYS A 27 0.05 -13.20 -1.78
CA CYS A 27 1.42 -12.69 -1.71
C CYS A 27 2.43 -13.79 -1.35
N PHE A 28 2.06 -14.71 -0.46
CA PHE A 28 2.91 -15.84 -0.11
C PHE A 28 3.07 -16.82 -1.28
N GLY A 29 1.98 -17.13 -1.98
CA GLY A 29 2.03 -17.93 -3.21
C GLY A 29 2.92 -17.28 -4.27
N VAL A 30 2.73 -15.98 -4.54
CA VAL A 30 3.57 -15.23 -5.49
C VAL A 30 5.04 -15.24 -5.07
N ALA A 31 5.36 -15.08 -3.80
CA ALA A 31 6.75 -15.16 -3.31
C ALA A 31 7.39 -16.54 -3.50
N LEU A 32 6.61 -17.62 -3.43
CA LEU A 32 7.10 -18.97 -3.69
C LEU A 32 7.36 -19.23 -5.17
N PHE A 33 6.55 -18.68 -6.08
CA PHE A 33 6.72 -18.85 -7.52
C PHE A 33 7.69 -17.84 -8.15
N ILE A 34 7.71 -16.61 -7.64
CA ILE A 34 8.49 -15.49 -8.14
C ILE A 34 9.45 -15.04 -7.02
N ASN A 35 10.64 -15.64 -7.03
CA ASN A 35 11.77 -15.24 -6.19
C ASN A 35 13.05 -15.24 -7.03
N GLU A 36 14.06 -14.47 -6.61
CA GLU A 36 15.36 -14.46 -7.27
C GLU A 36 16.15 -15.75 -7.02
N LYS A 37 15.98 -16.33 -5.82
CA LYS A 37 16.62 -17.59 -5.41
C LYS A 37 15.66 -18.35 -4.51
N PHE A 38 15.62 -19.67 -4.66
CA PHE A 38 14.79 -20.54 -3.84
C PHE A 38 15.45 -20.84 -2.48
N THR A 39 15.79 -19.79 -1.73
CA THR A 39 16.26 -19.88 -0.34
C THR A 39 15.18 -19.32 0.58
N LEU A 40 15.07 -19.84 1.80
CA LEU A 40 14.06 -19.38 2.75
C LEU A 40 14.15 -17.87 3.01
N GLN A 41 15.38 -17.34 3.10
CA GLN A 41 15.62 -15.91 3.30
C GLN A 41 15.08 -15.07 2.13
N GLU A 42 15.31 -15.50 0.90
CA GLU A 42 14.89 -14.76 -0.28
C GLU A 42 13.38 -14.83 -0.49
N VAL A 43 12.76 -15.98 -0.23
CA VAL A 43 11.30 -16.14 -0.28
C VAL A 43 10.62 -15.26 0.77
N VAL A 44 11.12 -15.23 2.00
CA VAL A 44 10.57 -14.38 3.06
C VAL A 44 10.78 -12.89 2.74
N TRP A 45 11.92 -12.55 2.13
CA TRP A 45 12.19 -11.20 1.67
C TRP A 45 11.23 -10.78 0.55
N ALA A 46 11.09 -11.59 -0.50
CA ALA A 46 10.15 -11.32 -1.60
C ALA A 46 8.71 -11.23 -1.10
N PHE A 47 8.32 -12.12 -0.18
CA PHE A 47 7.02 -12.07 0.49
C PHE A 47 6.80 -10.72 1.21
N SER A 48 7.79 -10.23 1.97
CA SER A 48 7.68 -8.95 2.66
C SER A 48 7.45 -7.79 1.68
N ILE A 49 8.16 -7.80 0.55
CA ILE A 49 8.07 -6.78 -0.50
C ILE A 49 6.71 -6.81 -1.21
N TYR A 50 6.19 -8.00 -1.53
CA TYR A 50 4.86 -8.13 -2.15
C TYR A 50 3.73 -7.77 -1.19
N LEU A 51 3.84 -8.19 0.08
CA LEU A 51 2.86 -7.88 1.09
C LEU A 51 2.81 -6.37 1.34
N GLU A 52 3.96 -5.70 1.39
CA GLU A 52 4.05 -4.24 1.57
C GLU A 52 3.33 -3.47 0.45
N ALA A 53 3.42 -3.95 -0.80
CA ALA A 53 2.77 -3.30 -1.93
C ALA A 53 1.25 -3.27 -1.81
N VAL A 54 0.66 -4.32 -1.24
CA VAL A 54 -0.80 -4.49 -1.12
C VAL A 54 -1.35 -4.22 0.27
N ALA A 55 -0.49 -4.07 1.28
CA ALA A 55 -0.89 -3.91 2.69
C ALA A 55 -1.76 -2.66 2.93
N ILE A 56 -1.67 -1.67 2.05
CA ILE A 56 -2.46 -0.43 2.15
C ILE A 56 -3.89 -0.60 1.63
N LEU A 57 -4.18 -1.62 0.82
CA LEU A 57 -5.50 -1.83 0.18
C LEU A 57 -6.67 -1.85 1.16
N PRO A 58 -6.64 -2.58 2.31
CA PRO A 58 -7.76 -2.58 3.24
C PRO A 58 -8.09 -1.18 3.77
N GLN A 59 -7.06 -0.39 4.05
CA GLN A 59 -7.21 0.98 4.54
C GLN A 59 -7.79 1.89 3.44
N LEU A 60 -7.33 1.74 2.20
CA LEU A 60 -7.89 2.48 1.07
C LEU A 60 -9.37 2.14 0.89
N VAL A 61 -9.74 0.86 0.80
CA VAL A 61 -11.14 0.41 0.65
C VAL A 61 -12.03 0.92 1.79
N MET A 62 -11.54 0.92 3.03
CA MET A 62 -12.27 1.47 4.16
C MET A 62 -12.54 2.97 3.99
N LEU A 63 -11.56 3.74 3.51
CA LEU A 63 -11.73 5.16 3.22
C LEU A 63 -12.67 5.41 2.04
N GLN A 64 -12.64 4.54 1.02
CA GLN A 64 -13.58 4.64 -0.11
C GLN A 64 -15.02 4.46 0.35
N ARG A 65 -15.27 3.48 1.22
CA ARG A 65 -16.61 3.18 1.75
C ARG A 65 -17.13 4.21 2.75
N SER A 66 -16.23 4.75 3.57
CA SER A 66 -16.57 5.82 4.52
C SER A 66 -17.06 7.08 3.80
N GLY A 67 -16.56 7.35 2.58
CA GLY A 67 -16.91 8.52 1.77
C GLY A 67 -16.53 9.86 2.41
N ASN A 68 -15.82 9.82 3.54
CA ASN A 68 -15.36 10.97 4.30
C ASN A 68 -13.90 10.72 4.67
N VAL A 69 -13.01 11.55 4.11
CA VAL A 69 -11.59 11.51 4.44
C VAL A 69 -11.30 12.69 5.36
N ASP A 70 -11.05 12.39 6.62
CA ASP A 70 -10.62 13.42 7.58
C ASP A 70 -9.29 14.03 7.13
N ASN A 71 -9.09 15.33 7.40
CA ASN A 71 -7.84 16.01 7.06
C ASN A 71 -6.59 15.28 7.61
N LEU A 72 -6.70 14.66 8.80
CA LEU A 72 -5.63 13.88 9.41
C LEU A 72 -5.27 12.64 8.58
N THR A 73 -6.29 11.92 8.08
CA THR A 73 -6.10 10.76 7.22
C THR A 73 -5.48 11.18 5.88
N GLY A 74 -5.92 12.31 5.32
CA GLY A 74 -5.34 12.87 4.10
C GLY A 74 -3.84 13.18 4.24
N GLN A 75 -3.45 13.86 5.33
CA GLN A 75 -2.04 14.14 5.64
C GLN A 75 -1.21 12.86 5.84
N TYR A 76 -1.78 11.86 6.53
CA TYR A 76 -1.13 10.56 6.72
C TYR A 76 -0.83 9.89 5.38
N VAL A 77 -1.82 9.79 4.49
CA VAL A 77 -1.63 9.16 3.17
C VAL A 77 -0.66 9.98 2.32
N PHE A 78 -0.70 11.31 2.38
CA PHE A 78 0.25 12.18 1.69
C PHE A 78 1.70 11.93 2.11
N LEU A 79 1.97 11.88 3.42
CA LEU A 79 3.30 11.57 3.95
C LEU A 79 3.77 10.17 3.54
N LEU A 80 2.85 9.21 3.54
CA LEU A 80 3.11 7.85 3.10
C LEU A 80 3.45 7.79 1.59
N GLY A 81 2.76 8.58 0.76
CA GLY A 81 3.12 8.76 -0.65
C GLY A 81 4.50 9.42 -0.82
N GLY A 82 4.81 10.44 -0.03
CA GLY A 82 6.10 11.13 -0.04
C GLY A 82 7.27 10.20 0.30
N TYR A 83 7.12 9.36 1.32
CA TYR A 83 8.09 8.30 1.64
C TYR A 83 8.38 7.40 0.42
N ARG A 84 7.33 7.00 -0.32
CA ARG A 84 7.48 6.13 -1.50
C ARG A 84 8.18 6.87 -2.65
N ALA A 85 7.86 8.14 -2.88
CA ALA A 85 8.54 8.97 -3.87
C ALA A 85 10.05 9.05 -3.61
N PHE A 86 10.47 9.21 -2.35
CA PHE A 86 11.89 9.17 -1.98
C PHE A 86 12.55 7.81 -2.23
N TYR A 87 11.82 6.70 -2.07
CA TYR A 87 12.32 5.37 -2.42
C TYR A 87 12.56 5.21 -3.92
N ILE A 88 11.66 5.73 -4.76
CA ILE A 88 11.84 5.72 -6.22
C ILE A 88 13.08 6.52 -6.61
N LEU A 89 13.25 7.73 -6.03
CA LEU A 89 14.45 8.53 -6.24
C LEU A 89 15.72 7.79 -5.80
N ASN A 90 15.66 7.06 -4.68
CA ASN A 90 16.76 6.23 -4.22
C ASN A 90 17.09 5.10 -5.21
N TRP A 91 16.09 4.43 -5.79
CA TRP A 91 16.33 3.41 -6.81
C TRP A 91 16.96 3.99 -8.07
N ILE A 92 16.49 5.15 -8.52
CA ILE A 92 17.08 5.86 -9.66
C ILE A 92 18.56 6.17 -9.38
N TYR A 93 18.85 6.73 -8.19
CA TYR A 93 20.24 7.02 -7.79
C TYR A 93 21.11 5.76 -7.77
N ARG A 94 20.63 4.67 -7.14
CA ARG A 94 21.37 3.41 -7.07
C ARG A 94 21.56 2.75 -8.42
N TYR A 95 20.61 2.89 -9.33
CA TYR A 95 20.74 2.38 -10.70
C TYR A 95 21.91 3.04 -11.46
N PHE A 96 22.16 4.33 -11.25
CA PHE A 96 23.28 5.04 -11.87
C PHE A 96 24.64 4.79 -11.20
N VAL A 97 24.65 4.52 -9.89
CA VAL A 97 25.89 4.39 -9.10
C VAL A 97 26.37 2.93 -8.97
N GLU A 98 25.45 1.95 -8.94
CA GLU A 98 25.79 0.53 -8.72
C GLU A 98 25.84 -0.26 -10.04
N PRO A 99 26.98 -0.88 -10.41
CA PRO A 99 27.12 -1.63 -11.68
C PRO A 99 26.34 -2.96 -11.74
N ARG A 100 25.74 -3.42 -10.63
CA ARG A 100 24.88 -4.62 -10.57
C ARG A 100 23.63 -4.33 -9.74
N PHE A 101 22.71 -3.54 -10.30
CA PHE A 101 21.40 -3.35 -9.70
C PHE A 101 20.53 -4.61 -9.89
N GLY A 102 20.61 -5.54 -8.94
CA GLY A 102 19.95 -6.85 -9.03
C GLY A 102 18.51 -6.91 -8.51
N ARG A 103 17.98 -5.84 -7.89
CA ARG A 103 16.72 -5.88 -7.12
C ARG A 103 15.49 -5.48 -7.94
N TRP A 104 15.25 -6.16 -9.04
CA TRP A 104 14.11 -5.88 -9.93
C TRP A 104 12.76 -6.11 -9.24
N ILE A 105 12.68 -7.08 -8.31
CA ILE A 105 11.47 -7.36 -7.52
C ILE A 105 11.02 -6.13 -6.72
N SER A 106 11.95 -5.43 -6.07
CA SER A 106 11.63 -4.22 -5.30
C SER A 106 11.10 -3.09 -6.18
N VAL A 107 11.64 -2.94 -7.39
CA VAL A 107 11.20 -1.89 -8.34
C VAL A 107 9.79 -2.20 -8.85
N ILE A 108 9.53 -3.43 -9.31
CA ILE A 108 8.20 -3.81 -9.82
C ILE A 108 7.15 -3.70 -8.72
N SER A 109 7.43 -4.23 -7.52
CA SER A 109 6.51 -4.14 -6.38
C SER A 109 6.27 -2.68 -5.98
N GLY A 110 7.33 -1.86 -6.01
CA GLY A 110 7.28 -0.43 -5.78
C GLY A 110 6.42 0.35 -6.77
N LEU A 111 6.54 0.03 -8.06
CA LEU A 111 5.72 0.61 -9.13
C LEU A 111 4.26 0.21 -8.97
N LEU A 112 3.98 -1.07 -8.68
CA LEU A 112 2.63 -1.55 -8.43
C LEU A 112 2.00 -0.80 -7.25
N GLN A 113 2.74 -0.65 -6.16
CA GLN A 113 2.28 0.10 -5.00
C GLN A 113 2.05 1.59 -5.32
N THR A 114 2.94 2.20 -6.09
CA THR A 114 2.78 3.60 -6.51
C THR A 114 1.56 3.79 -7.39
N GLY A 115 1.26 2.84 -8.29
CA GLY A 115 0.04 2.84 -9.09
C GLY A 115 -1.22 2.82 -8.22
N LEU A 116 -1.26 1.97 -7.19
CA LEU A 116 -2.36 1.94 -6.22
C LEU A 116 -2.54 3.27 -5.48
N TYR A 117 -1.44 3.94 -5.13
CA TYR A 117 -1.49 5.27 -4.54
C TYR A 117 -1.97 6.35 -5.51
N VAL A 118 -1.54 6.31 -6.77
CA VAL A 118 -1.90 7.33 -7.77
C VAL A 118 -3.40 7.36 -8.03
N ASP A 119 -4.03 6.19 -8.14
CA ASP A 119 -5.49 6.10 -8.30
C ASP A 119 -6.22 6.75 -7.12
N PHE A 120 -5.80 6.42 -5.89
CA PHE A 120 -6.34 7.06 -4.68
C PHE A 120 -6.07 8.57 -4.65
N PHE A 121 -4.85 9.01 -4.93
CA PHE A 121 -4.47 10.42 -4.91
C PHE A 121 -5.23 11.23 -5.95
N TYR A 122 -5.52 10.66 -7.12
CA TYR A 122 -6.30 11.31 -8.16
C TYR A 122 -7.71 11.65 -7.67
N TYR A 123 -8.45 10.65 -7.17
CA TYR A 123 -9.79 10.87 -6.62
C TYR A 123 -9.79 11.74 -5.36
N TYR A 124 -8.75 11.61 -4.53
CA TYR A 124 -8.58 12.45 -3.35
C TYR A 124 -8.39 13.93 -3.72
N PHE A 125 -7.51 14.23 -4.67
CA PHE A 125 -7.24 15.60 -5.09
C PHE A 125 -8.46 16.22 -5.79
N LEU A 126 -9.21 15.43 -6.56
CA LEU A 126 -10.44 15.87 -7.21
C LEU A 126 -11.53 16.26 -6.19
N SER A 127 -11.73 15.44 -5.15
CA SER A 127 -12.67 15.75 -4.07
C SER A 127 -12.24 16.94 -3.22
N TRP A 128 -10.94 17.03 -2.90
CA TRP A 128 -10.38 18.16 -2.14
C TRP A 128 -10.57 19.48 -2.88
N LYS A 129 -10.26 19.52 -4.18
CA LYS A 129 -10.40 20.73 -5.02
C LYS A 129 -11.86 21.19 -5.14
N ASN A 130 -12.81 20.26 -5.13
CA ASN A 130 -14.23 20.57 -5.29
C ASN A 130 -14.94 20.91 -3.97
N ASN A 131 -14.24 20.92 -2.82
CA ASN A 131 -14.84 21.03 -1.47
C ASN A 131 -16.05 20.08 -1.26
N ALA A 132 -16.06 18.97 -2.00
CA ALA A 132 -17.13 17.98 -1.99
C ALA A 132 -16.64 16.75 -1.24
N LYS A 133 -17.53 16.09 -0.48
CA LYS A 133 -17.20 14.82 0.15
C LYS A 133 -16.69 13.82 -0.89
N LEU A 134 -15.65 13.09 -0.51
CA LEU A 134 -14.90 12.20 -1.39
C LEU A 134 -15.74 10.97 -1.69
N GLN A 135 -16.52 11.05 -2.77
CA GLN A 135 -17.24 9.90 -3.31
C GLN A 135 -16.36 9.24 -4.36
N LEU A 136 -15.80 8.10 -4.00
CA LEU A 136 -15.15 7.22 -4.98
C LEU A 136 -16.22 6.43 -5.73
N PRO A 137 -16.07 6.21 -7.05
CA PRO A 137 -17.02 5.37 -7.79
C PRO A 137 -17.00 3.95 -7.21
N ALA A 138 -18.21 3.42 -6.97
CA ALA A 138 -18.45 2.09 -6.40
C ALA A 138 -17.97 0.96 -7.32
#